data_AF-A0A4Z0Q4M6-F1
#
_entry.id   AF-A0A4Z0Q4M6-F1
#
_cell.length_a   1.000
_cell.length_b   1.000
_cell.length_c   1.000
_cell.angle_alpha   90.00
_cell.angle_beta   90.00
_cell.angle_gamma   90.00
#
_symmetry.space_group_name_H-M   'P 1'
#
loop_
_entity.id
_entity.type
_entity.pdbx_description
1 polymer ?
#
loop_
_entity_poly.entity_id
_entity_poly.type
_entity_poly.pdbx_seq_one_letter_code
_entity_poly.pdbx_strand_id
1 'polypeptide(L)'
;MADTPDTPPATPPSGPRSEADILADPRLREWLDAYRPLFHDTCLKSYAYLLQDLYDHGKRYEDSLEYLLHQHDKAAYKGLWLIQHQKLFDLECQWRAGLLTVPGAQLTGNFEDWHDDIRACPVLTPVSEDEVAVLDAFLAQADYPDELDLGNPSNDFWRHRRYPHLRDADPEDLEQDLTEFTQFWDLHRGTGYLRQLPDPRGEQEAHYEKVARAERRRLNPPPPPAPDDPRPHAPTFGPEFHDLVREWLRRYEPARTLRRFEAKLQMAARLEGNHETDLEVALARLQEAGPGLVPIQAHADWRQGIIEASNRYYLSQVRAALPHVYDEYCQREQLGIRQAPTGEGRRRRKKDKGHFDWQQELIREGRRLLGEPDDLAF
;
A
#
# COMPACT_ATOMS: atom_id res chain seq x y z
N MET A 1 -60.92 28.35 8.35
CA MET A 1 -59.88 27.97 7.38
C MET A 1 -59.02 29.19 7.17
N ALA A 2 -57.83 29.19 7.77
CA ALA A 2 -56.80 30.18 7.55
C ALA A 2 -55.51 29.39 7.37
N ASP A 3 -55.05 29.30 6.13
CA ASP A 3 -53.79 28.67 5.74
C ASP A 3 -52.64 29.45 6.35
N THR A 4 -51.80 28.75 7.12
CA THR A 4 -50.49 29.25 7.53
C THR A 4 -49.48 28.67 6.53
N PRO A 5 -48.69 29.47 5.82
CA PRO A 5 -47.69 28.94 4.91
C PRO A 5 -46.52 28.36 5.72
N ASP A 6 -46.41 27.05 5.66
CA ASP A 6 -45.29 26.26 6.13
C ASP A 6 -44.03 26.68 5.35
N THR A 7 -43.12 27.39 6.02
CA THR A 7 -41.86 27.81 5.42
C THR A 7 -40.86 26.66 5.59
N PRO A 8 -40.38 26.04 4.51
CA PRO A 8 -39.44 24.93 4.62
C PRO A 8 -38.14 25.40 5.28
N PRO A 9 -37.48 24.57 6.11
CA PRO A 9 -36.21 24.92 6.73
C PRO A 9 -35.18 25.19 5.64
N ALA A 10 -34.56 26.38 5.70
CA ALA A 10 -33.54 26.80 4.78
C ALA A 10 -32.41 25.76 4.74
N THR A 11 -32.11 25.26 3.54
CA THR A 11 -30.94 24.43 3.26
C THR A 11 -29.69 25.16 3.79
N PRO A 12 -28.84 24.52 4.61
CA PRO A 12 -27.63 25.17 5.09
C PRO A 12 -26.76 25.58 3.89
N PRO A 13 -26.16 26.78 3.91
CA PRO A 13 -25.37 27.28 2.79
C PRO A 13 -24.19 26.33 2.51
N SER A 14 -23.96 26.03 1.23
CA SER A 14 -22.98 25.04 0.76
C SER A 14 -21.53 25.57 0.75
N GLY A 15 -21.17 26.50 1.63
CA GLY A 15 -19.84 27.12 1.68
C GLY A 15 -19.60 27.87 3.00
N PRO A 16 -18.34 28.17 3.33
CA PRO A 16 -18.00 28.86 4.57
C PRO A 16 -18.53 30.30 4.55
N ARG A 17 -18.86 30.84 5.72
CA ARG A 17 -19.25 32.26 5.86
C ARG A 17 -18.07 33.15 5.45
N SER A 18 -18.33 34.20 4.68
CA SER A 18 -17.27 35.11 4.26
C SER A 18 -16.77 35.98 5.42
N GLU A 19 -15.55 36.51 5.32
CA GLU A 19 -15.00 37.47 6.31
C GLU A 19 -15.94 38.65 6.53
N ALA A 20 -16.56 39.17 5.46
CA ALA A 20 -17.52 40.26 5.54
C ALA A 20 -18.77 39.87 6.36
N ASP A 21 -19.29 38.65 6.19
CA ASP A 21 -20.45 38.15 6.93
C ASP A 21 -20.15 37.92 8.42
N ILE A 22 -18.89 37.65 8.76
CA ILE A 22 -18.44 37.43 10.14
C ILE A 22 -18.20 38.77 10.83
N LEU A 23 -17.56 39.72 10.14
CA LEU A 23 -17.34 41.08 10.65
C LEU A 23 -18.66 41.85 10.85
N ALA A 24 -19.69 41.54 10.07
CA ALA A 24 -21.01 42.15 10.17
C ALA A 24 -21.95 41.46 11.17
N ASP A 25 -21.57 40.32 11.79
CA ASP A 25 -22.46 39.58 12.69
C ASP A 25 -22.61 40.30 14.04
N PRO A 26 -23.80 40.84 14.37
CA PRO A 26 -23.99 41.60 15.60
C PRO A 26 -23.87 40.71 16.84
N ARG A 27 -24.17 39.41 16.73
CA ARG A 27 -24.08 38.47 17.86
C ARG A 27 -22.63 38.26 18.30
N LEU A 28 -21.71 38.20 17.34
CA LEU A 28 -20.27 38.05 17.63
C LEU A 28 -19.70 39.34 18.24
N ARG A 29 -20.17 40.51 17.78
CA ARG A 29 -19.78 41.81 18.35
C ARG A 29 -20.29 41.99 19.78
N GLU A 30 -21.55 41.67 20.02
CA GLU A 30 -22.14 41.69 21.37
C GLU A 30 -21.39 40.77 22.33
N TRP A 31 -21.00 39.57 21.87
CA TRP A 31 -20.19 38.65 22.68
C TRP A 31 -18.80 39.20 22.99
N LEU A 32 -18.23 40.00 22.09
CA LEU A 32 -16.91 40.61 22.25
C LEU A 32 -16.92 41.85 23.17
N ASP A 33 -18.07 42.40 23.55
CA ASP A 33 -18.17 43.60 24.40
C ASP A 33 -17.53 43.42 25.79
N ALA A 34 -17.39 42.18 26.26
CA ALA A 34 -16.65 41.84 27.48
C ALA A 34 -15.12 42.00 27.35
N TYR A 35 -14.61 42.13 26.12
CA TYR A 35 -13.18 42.22 25.79
C TYR A 35 -12.81 43.62 25.26
N ARG A 36 -11.51 43.91 25.18
CA ARG A 36 -11.03 45.21 24.73
C ARG A 36 -11.38 45.47 23.24
N PRO A 37 -12.06 46.59 22.91
CA PRO A 37 -12.50 46.91 21.55
C PRO A 37 -11.39 46.89 20.48
N LEU A 38 -10.16 47.22 20.88
CA LEU A 38 -9.00 47.25 19.98
C LEU A 38 -8.74 45.90 19.26
N PHE A 39 -9.15 44.78 19.86
CA PHE A 39 -8.89 43.43 19.30
C PHE A 39 -10.11 42.81 18.63
N HIS A 40 -11.27 43.46 18.64
CA HIS A 40 -12.51 42.88 18.14
C HIS A 40 -12.40 42.50 16.66
N ASP A 41 -12.03 43.46 15.81
CA ASP A 41 -11.91 43.21 14.37
C ASP A 41 -10.80 42.18 14.05
N THR A 42 -9.67 42.20 14.78
CA THR A 42 -8.62 41.20 14.62
C THR A 42 -9.11 39.79 14.99
N CYS A 43 -9.84 39.65 16.10
CA CYS A 43 -10.42 38.40 16.53
C CYS A 43 -11.41 37.85 15.49
N LEU A 44 -12.31 38.70 14.97
CA LEU A 44 -13.29 38.31 13.95
C LEU A 44 -12.61 37.91 12.62
N LYS A 45 -11.53 38.59 12.23
CA LYS A 45 -10.72 38.22 11.05
C LYS A 45 -10.01 36.89 11.23
N SER A 46 -9.40 36.65 12.40
CA SER A 46 -8.79 35.36 12.73
C SER A 46 -9.82 34.24 12.76
N TYR A 47 -11.03 34.50 13.26
CA TYR A 47 -12.13 33.54 13.26
C TYR A 47 -12.62 33.22 11.84
N ALA A 48 -12.72 34.24 10.96
CA ALA A 48 -13.02 34.03 9.55
C ALA A 48 -11.96 33.18 8.84
N TYR A 49 -10.68 33.46 9.09
CA TYR A 49 -9.58 32.65 8.58
C TYR A 49 -9.65 31.20 9.08
N LEU A 50 -9.90 30.98 10.37
CA LEU A 50 -10.05 29.64 10.94
C LEU A 50 -11.21 28.86 10.29
N LEU A 51 -12.36 29.51 10.04
CA LEU A 51 -13.49 28.84 9.38
C LEU A 51 -13.17 28.46 7.93
N GLN A 52 -12.41 29.28 7.23
CA GLN A 52 -11.94 28.97 5.88
C GLN A 52 -10.94 27.80 5.90
N ASP A 53 -9.98 27.82 6.83
CA ASP A 53 -9.01 26.74 7.04
C ASP A 53 -9.70 25.41 7.38
N LEU A 54 -10.66 25.41 8.30
CA LEU A 54 -11.48 24.23 8.62
C LEU A 54 -12.34 23.76 7.44
N TYR A 55 -12.82 24.67 6.59
CA TYR A 55 -13.54 24.27 5.38
C TYR A 55 -12.63 23.61 4.34
N ASP A 56 -11.43 24.16 4.13
CA ASP A 56 -10.47 23.68 3.13
C ASP A 56 -9.70 22.43 3.60
N HIS A 57 -9.48 22.29 4.92
CA HIS A 57 -8.58 21.29 5.50
C HIS A 57 -9.20 20.49 6.65
N GLY A 58 -10.38 20.81 7.15
CA GLY A 58 -10.99 20.16 8.32
C GLY A 58 -11.10 18.65 8.19
N LYS A 59 -11.56 18.16 7.04
CA LYS A 59 -11.59 16.71 6.77
C LYS A 59 -10.19 16.09 6.83
N ARG A 60 -9.17 16.79 6.30
CA ARG A 60 -7.79 16.31 6.38
C ARG A 60 -7.32 16.24 7.83
N TYR A 61 -7.69 17.20 8.68
CA TYR A 61 -7.38 17.17 10.11
C TYR A 61 -8.07 16.01 10.83
N GLU A 62 -9.35 15.75 10.56
CA GLU A 62 -10.08 14.59 11.07
C GLU A 62 -9.42 13.28 10.63
N ASP A 63 -9.13 13.13 9.33
CA ASP A 63 -8.46 11.95 8.77
C ASP A 63 -7.06 11.77 9.38
N SER A 64 -6.32 12.86 9.62
CA SER A 64 -4.97 12.84 10.22
C SER A 64 -5.03 12.48 11.70
N LEU A 65 -6.01 12.99 12.44
CA LEU A 65 -6.22 12.63 13.84
C LEU A 65 -6.63 11.16 13.99
N GLU A 66 -7.56 10.68 13.15
CA GLU A 66 -7.94 9.27 13.12
C GLU A 66 -6.75 8.37 12.75
N TYR A 67 -5.93 8.80 11.80
CA TYR A 67 -4.68 8.13 11.47
C TYR A 67 -3.75 8.07 12.70
N LEU A 68 -3.47 9.18 13.36
CA LEU A 68 -2.56 9.22 14.52
C LEU A 68 -3.06 8.34 15.68
N LEU A 69 -4.37 8.32 15.93
CA LEU A 69 -4.97 7.54 17.01
C LEU A 69 -4.98 6.03 16.73
N HIS A 70 -5.08 5.63 15.46
CA HIS A 70 -5.30 4.22 15.10
C HIS A 70 -4.23 3.63 14.18
N GLN A 71 -3.14 4.35 13.88
CA GLN A 71 -2.10 3.89 12.96
C GLN A 71 -1.47 2.58 13.43
N HIS A 72 -1.23 2.43 14.72
CA HIS A 72 -0.61 1.23 15.29
C HIS A 72 -1.56 0.04 15.23
N ASP A 73 -2.83 0.23 15.58
CA ASP A 73 -3.89 -0.77 15.44
C ASP A 73 -4.06 -1.19 13.97
N LYS A 74 -4.08 -0.21 13.05
CA LYS A 74 -4.18 -0.44 11.61
C LYS A 74 -2.97 -1.24 11.09
N ALA A 75 -1.76 -0.95 11.55
CA ALA A 75 -0.55 -1.68 11.18
C ALA A 75 -0.55 -3.11 11.74
N ALA A 76 -0.89 -3.28 13.02
CA ALA A 76 -1.03 -4.59 13.66
C ALA A 76 -2.09 -5.44 12.93
N TYR A 77 -3.21 -4.83 12.59
CA TYR A 77 -4.30 -5.46 11.85
C TYR A 77 -3.89 -5.90 10.44
N LYS A 78 -3.12 -5.08 9.72
CA LYS A 78 -2.51 -5.47 8.44
C LYS A 78 -1.58 -6.67 8.60
N GLY A 79 -0.77 -6.69 9.67
CA GLY A 79 0.09 -7.82 9.99
C GLY A 79 -0.65 -9.15 10.15
N LEU A 80 -1.87 -9.16 10.70
CA LEU A 80 -2.70 -10.38 10.75
C LEU A 80 -3.04 -10.92 9.35
N TRP A 81 -3.24 -10.03 8.37
CA TRP A 81 -3.49 -10.43 6.98
C TRP A 81 -2.24 -10.89 6.26
N LEU A 82 -1.09 -10.30 6.59
CA LEU A 82 0.21 -10.78 6.11
C LEU A 82 0.45 -12.26 6.48
N ILE A 83 0.07 -12.67 7.70
CA ILE A 83 0.08 -14.09 8.11
C ILE A 83 -0.79 -14.93 7.16
N GLN A 84 -2.01 -14.49 6.86
CA GLN A 84 -2.92 -15.24 5.98
C GLN A 84 -2.37 -15.33 4.55
N HIS A 85 -1.77 -14.25 4.04
CA HIS A 85 -1.06 -14.28 2.75
C HIS A 85 0.05 -15.33 2.75
N GLN A 86 0.86 -15.39 3.80
CA GLN A 86 1.92 -16.37 3.90
C GLN A 86 1.38 -17.81 3.98
N LYS A 87 0.32 -18.06 4.76
CA LYS A 87 -0.35 -19.37 4.83
C LYS A 87 -0.89 -19.81 3.47
N LEU A 88 -1.47 -18.88 2.71
CA LEU A 88 -1.97 -19.17 1.37
C LEU A 88 -0.85 -19.50 0.39
N PHE A 89 0.27 -18.80 0.48
CA PHE A 89 1.46 -19.06 -0.33
C PHE A 89 2.05 -20.44 -0.02
N ASP A 90 2.21 -20.80 1.27
CA ASP A 90 2.67 -22.12 1.70
C ASP A 90 1.73 -23.25 1.19
N LEU A 91 0.41 -22.99 1.22
CA LEU A 91 -0.61 -23.91 0.69
C LEU A 91 -0.50 -24.03 -0.84
N GLU A 92 -0.28 -22.91 -1.53
CA GLU A 92 -0.10 -22.88 -2.98
C GLU A 92 1.12 -23.70 -3.40
N CYS A 93 2.29 -23.50 -2.78
CA CYS A 93 3.50 -24.24 -3.09
C CYS A 93 3.28 -25.76 -3.02
N GLN A 94 2.58 -26.24 -1.99
CA GLN A 94 2.27 -27.66 -1.83
C GLN A 94 1.24 -28.16 -2.86
N TRP A 95 0.22 -27.35 -3.17
CA TRP A 95 -0.78 -27.68 -4.18
C TRP A 95 -0.16 -27.78 -5.58
N ARG A 96 0.69 -26.82 -5.94
CA ARG A 96 1.45 -26.77 -7.20
C ARG A 96 2.36 -27.99 -7.36
N ALA A 97 3.00 -28.40 -6.27
CA ALA A 97 3.83 -29.60 -6.20
C ALA A 97 3.03 -30.92 -6.23
N GLY A 98 1.70 -30.85 -6.17
CA GLY A 98 0.83 -32.03 -6.15
C GLY A 98 0.83 -32.80 -4.82
N LEU A 99 1.36 -32.21 -3.74
CA LEU A 99 1.43 -32.84 -2.43
C LEU A 99 0.07 -32.88 -1.71
N LEU A 100 -0.82 -31.95 -2.04
CA LEU A 100 -2.15 -31.85 -1.47
C LEU A 100 -3.18 -31.38 -2.49
N THR A 101 -4.45 -31.53 -2.12
CA THR A 101 -5.58 -30.98 -2.87
C THR A 101 -6.23 -29.88 -2.04
N VAL A 102 -6.60 -28.78 -2.69
CA VAL A 102 -7.25 -27.64 -2.04
C VAL A 102 -8.67 -27.54 -2.59
N PRO A 103 -9.72 -27.62 -1.74
CA PRO A 103 -11.10 -27.48 -2.19
C PRO A 103 -11.31 -26.18 -2.95
N GLY A 104 -11.87 -26.26 -4.16
CA GLY A 104 -12.13 -25.09 -5.01
C GLY A 104 -10.91 -24.57 -5.80
N ALA A 105 -9.70 -25.07 -5.55
CA ALA A 105 -8.53 -24.75 -6.38
C ALA A 105 -8.51 -25.64 -7.62
N GLN A 106 -8.52 -25.01 -8.80
CA GLN A 106 -8.37 -25.68 -10.09
C GLN A 106 -7.15 -25.17 -10.85
N LEU A 107 -6.82 -23.89 -10.69
CA LEU A 107 -5.70 -23.21 -11.34
C LEU A 107 -4.97 -22.31 -10.36
N THR A 108 -3.73 -21.95 -10.69
CA THR A 108 -2.97 -20.87 -10.01
C THR A 108 -3.80 -19.59 -9.84
N GLY A 109 -4.63 -19.26 -10.83
CA GLY A 109 -5.50 -18.08 -10.81
C GLY A 109 -6.50 -18.07 -9.65
N ASN A 110 -6.86 -19.23 -9.07
CA ASN A 110 -7.67 -19.26 -7.85
C ASN A 110 -6.91 -18.67 -6.65
N PHE A 111 -5.63 -19.00 -6.51
CA PHE A 111 -4.78 -18.46 -5.44
C PHE A 111 -4.52 -16.96 -5.62
N GLU A 112 -4.36 -16.50 -6.86
CA GLU A 112 -4.26 -15.06 -7.16
C GLU A 112 -5.54 -14.31 -6.75
N ASP A 113 -6.72 -14.85 -7.09
CA ASP A 113 -7.99 -14.26 -6.68
C ASP A 113 -8.19 -14.30 -5.15
N TRP A 114 -7.71 -15.35 -4.47
CA TRP A 114 -7.74 -15.43 -3.02
C TRP A 114 -6.75 -14.50 -2.33
N HIS A 115 -5.59 -14.19 -2.93
CA HIS A 115 -4.70 -13.15 -2.41
C HIS A 115 -5.30 -11.75 -2.59
N ASP A 116 -6.01 -11.48 -3.69
CA ASP A 116 -6.71 -10.20 -3.87
C ASP A 116 -7.79 -9.96 -2.80
N ASP A 117 -8.41 -11.03 -2.28
CA ASP A 117 -9.42 -10.97 -1.22
C ASP A 117 -9.10 -11.94 -0.07
N ILE A 118 -7.92 -11.75 0.54
CA ILE A 118 -7.40 -12.64 1.58
C ILE A 118 -8.35 -12.76 2.79
N ARG A 119 -9.11 -11.70 3.06
CA ARG A 119 -10.03 -11.61 4.21
C ARG A 119 -11.24 -12.51 4.08
N ALA A 120 -11.59 -12.88 2.85
CA ALA A 120 -12.69 -13.79 2.54
C ALA A 120 -12.20 -15.13 2.00
N CYS A 121 -10.91 -15.44 2.14
CA CYS A 121 -10.31 -16.66 1.61
C CYS A 121 -10.96 -17.91 2.23
N PRO A 122 -11.57 -18.81 1.43
CA PRO A 122 -12.39 -19.90 1.95
C PRO A 122 -11.59 -21.12 2.41
N VAL A 123 -10.28 -21.17 2.12
CA VAL A 123 -9.44 -22.36 2.29
C VAL A 123 -8.45 -22.26 3.45
N LEU A 124 -8.39 -21.11 4.11
CA LEU A 124 -7.46 -20.87 5.22
C LEU A 124 -8.15 -21.09 6.55
N THR A 125 -7.36 -21.59 7.51
CA THR A 125 -7.75 -21.54 8.92
C THR A 125 -7.59 -20.12 9.45
N PRO A 126 -8.39 -19.72 10.46
CA PRO A 126 -8.17 -18.46 11.17
C PRO A 126 -6.74 -18.33 11.69
N VAL A 127 -6.29 -17.09 11.91
CA VAL A 127 -4.99 -16.82 12.50
C VAL A 127 -4.95 -17.37 13.93
N SER A 128 -3.89 -18.10 14.27
CA SER A 128 -3.66 -18.67 15.60
C SER A 128 -2.71 -17.83 16.45
N GLU A 129 -2.76 -18.00 17.77
CA GLU A 129 -1.88 -17.31 18.73
C GLU A 129 -0.39 -17.54 18.42
N ASP A 130 -0.01 -18.78 18.07
CA ASP A 130 1.37 -19.12 17.70
C ASP A 130 1.84 -18.34 16.47
N GLU A 131 0.96 -18.11 15.50
CA GLU A 131 1.28 -17.33 14.29
C GLU A 131 1.40 -15.83 14.60
N VAL A 132 0.59 -15.32 15.53
CA VAL A 132 0.73 -13.94 16.04
C VAL A 132 2.05 -13.78 16.79
N ALA A 133 2.48 -14.79 17.56
CA ALA A 133 3.77 -14.76 18.25
C ALA A 133 4.95 -14.70 17.27
N VAL A 134 4.85 -15.34 16.10
CA VAL A 134 5.86 -15.21 15.04
C VAL A 134 5.90 -13.78 14.48
N LEU A 135 4.74 -13.17 14.24
CA LEU A 135 4.65 -11.78 13.79
C LEU A 135 5.21 -10.81 14.85
N ASP A 136 4.92 -11.01 16.12
CA ASP A 136 5.49 -10.21 17.22
C ASP A 136 7.03 -10.32 17.24
N ALA A 137 7.55 -11.53 17.08
CA ALA A 137 8.99 -11.78 17.03
C ALA A 137 9.66 -11.13 15.81
N PHE A 138 8.98 -11.09 14.67
CA PHE A 138 9.44 -10.38 13.47
C PHE A 138 9.52 -8.87 13.71
N LEU A 139 8.42 -8.28 14.21
CA LEU A 139 8.37 -6.84 14.51
C LEU A 139 9.38 -6.43 15.61
N ALA A 140 9.77 -7.36 16.48
CA ALA A 140 10.80 -7.13 17.49
C ALA A 140 12.21 -7.00 16.91
N GLN A 141 12.46 -7.55 15.72
CA GLN A 141 13.76 -7.56 15.03
C GLN A 141 13.84 -6.56 13.89
N ALA A 142 12.71 -5.96 13.51
CA ALA A 142 12.68 -4.95 12.46
C ALA A 142 13.28 -3.61 12.94
N ASP A 143 14.02 -2.95 12.05
CA ASP A 143 14.68 -1.67 12.33
C ASP A 143 14.00 -0.48 11.62
N TYR A 144 13.35 -0.73 10.47
CA TYR A 144 12.77 0.31 9.62
C TYR A 144 11.28 0.01 9.31
N PRO A 145 10.34 0.58 10.08
CA PRO A 145 8.91 0.32 9.91
C PRO A 145 8.37 0.78 8.55
N ASP A 146 8.99 1.77 7.92
CA ASP A 146 8.57 2.27 6.60
C ASP A 146 9.02 1.34 5.46
N GLU A 147 10.00 0.47 5.71
CA GLU A 147 10.46 -0.58 4.79
C GLU A 147 9.67 -1.88 4.99
N LEU A 148 8.97 -2.03 6.12
CA LEU A 148 8.09 -3.17 6.37
C LEU A 148 6.86 -3.09 5.46
N ASP A 149 6.88 -3.82 4.35
CA ASP A 149 5.68 -4.07 3.57
C ASP A 149 4.74 -5.04 4.30
N LEU A 150 4.00 -4.52 5.27
CA LEU A 150 2.89 -5.22 5.92
C LEU A 150 1.63 -5.30 5.02
N GLY A 151 1.75 -4.89 3.76
CA GLY A 151 0.69 -4.91 2.76
C GLY A 151 0.49 -6.30 2.14
N ASN A 152 0.04 -6.31 0.89
CA ASN A 152 -0.25 -7.53 0.15
C ASN A 152 0.98 -7.97 -0.66
N PRO A 153 1.72 -9.03 -0.26
CA PRO A 153 2.92 -9.51 -0.95
C PRO A 153 2.61 -10.31 -2.24
N SER A 154 1.37 -10.28 -2.74
CA SER A 154 0.95 -11.08 -3.91
C SER A 154 1.79 -10.84 -5.16
N ASN A 155 2.33 -9.64 -5.33
CA ASN A 155 3.21 -9.33 -6.45
C ASN A 155 4.54 -10.09 -6.36
N ASP A 156 5.11 -10.20 -5.16
CA ASP A 156 6.37 -10.92 -4.93
C ASP A 156 6.15 -12.42 -5.08
N PHE A 157 5.03 -12.93 -4.55
CA PHE A 157 4.61 -14.31 -4.78
C PHE A 157 4.39 -14.60 -6.27
N TRP A 158 3.78 -13.66 -7.00
CA TRP A 158 3.61 -13.78 -8.45
C TRP A 158 4.95 -13.81 -9.19
N ARG A 159 5.90 -12.92 -8.82
CA ARG A 159 7.26 -12.89 -9.38
C ARG A 159 7.99 -14.20 -9.13
N HIS A 160 7.96 -14.68 -7.88
CA HIS A 160 8.56 -15.95 -7.47
C HIS A 160 8.09 -17.13 -8.35
N ARG A 161 6.79 -17.19 -8.66
CA ARG A 161 6.21 -18.24 -9.52
C ARG A 161 6.61 -18.10 -10.99
N ARG A 162 6.60 -16.88 -11.53
CA ARG A 162 6.76 -16.64 -12.99
C ARG A 162 8.21 -16.59 -13.44
N TYR A 163 9.14 -16.29 -12.54
CA TYR A 163 10.55 -16.13 -12.87
C TYR A 163 11.46 -17.04 -12.04
N PRO A 164 11.36 -18.38 -12.15
CA PRO A 164 12.20 -19.30 -11.36
C PRO A 164 13.70 -19.13 -11.60
N HIS A 165 14.11 -18.58 -12.75
CA HIS A 165 15.51 -18.34 -13.09
C HIS A 165 16.12 -17.15 -12.35
N LEU A 166 15.30 -16.24 -11.79
CA LEU A 166 15.80 -15.22 -10.87
C LEU A 166 16.33 -15.87 -9.58
N ARG A 167 15.88 -17.07 -9.25
CA ARG A 167 16.35 -17.83 -8.08
C ARG A 167 17.79 -18.33 -8.21
N ASP A 168 18.29 -18.45 -9.44
CA ASP A 168 19.63 -18.94 -9.78
C ASP A 168 20.62 -17.80 -10.10
N ALA A 169 20.18 -16.55 -10.05
CA ALA A 169 21.05 -15.39 -10.26
C ALA A 169 21.93 -15.13 -9.02
N ASP A 170 23.05 -14.43 -9.23
CA ASP A 170 24.00 -14.11 -8.16
C ASP A 170 23.28 -13.32 -7.05
N PRO A 171 23.38 -13.71 -5.76
CA PRO A 171 22.72 -13.02 -4.66
C PRO A 171 23.07 -11.52 -4.54
N GLU A 172 24.17 -11.06 -5.14
CA GLU A 172 24.52 -9.62 -5.20
C GLU A 172 23.71 -8.83 -6.26
N ASP A 173 23.10 -9.50 -7.24
CA ASP A 173 22.35 -8.90 -8.35
C ASP A 173 20.81 -9.00 -8.18
N LEU A 174 20.33 -9.59 -7.08
CA LEU A 174 18.90 -9.82 -6.84
C LEU A 174 18.28 -8.77 -5.91
N GLU A 175 17.30 -8.02 -6.43
CA GLU A 175 16.15 -7.61 -5.62
C GLU A 175 15.63 -8.87 -4.91
N GLN A 176 15.45 -8.81 -3.58
CA GLN A 176 14.91 -9.95 -2.83
C GLN A 176 13.59 -10.39 -3.47
N ASP A 177 13.54 -11.61 -4.04
CA ASP A 177 12.36 -12.12 -4.75
C ASP A 177 11.11 -12.27 -3.85
N LEU A 178 11.28 -12.22 -2.53
CA LEU A 178 10.25 -12.37 -1.51
C LEU A 178 10.53 -11.45 -0.31
N THR A 179 9.45 -11.02 0.36
CA THR A 179 9.51 -10.10 1.51
C THR A 179 10.36 -10.63 2.67
N GLU A 180 10.88 -9.72 3.50
CA GLU A 180 11.60 -10.05 4.73
C GLU A 180 10.75 -10.90 5.69
N PHE A 181 9.45 -10.61 5.80
CA PHE A 181 8.54 -11.40 6.62
C PHE A 181 8.44 -12.84 6.14
N THR A 182 8.36 -13.08 4.82
CA THR A 182 8.33 -14.44 4.27
C THR A 182 9.59 -15.22 4.63
N GLN A 183 10.75 -14.58 4.55
CA GLN A 183 12.02 -15.20 4.94
C GLN A 183 12.06 -15.51 6.45
N PHE A 184 11.59 -14.58 7.28
CA PHE A 184 11.50 -14.75 8.71
C PHE A 184 10.54 -15.89 9.10
N TRP A 185 9.36 -15.91 8.49
CA TRP A 185 8.35 -16.96 8.65
C TRP A 185 8.93 -18.33 8.34
N ASP A 186 9.60 -18.46 7.19
CA ASP A 186 10.20 -19.72 6.75
C ASP A 186 11.23 -20.27 7.73
N LEU A 187 12.03 -19.39 8.31
CA LEU A 187 13.03 -19.77 9.31
C LEU A 187 12.35 -20.25 10.61
N HIS A 188 11.33 -19.54 11.07
CA HIS A 188 10.68 -19.83 12.36
C HIS A 188 9.70 -21.01 12.29
N ARG A 189 9.10 -21.25 11.12
CA ARG A 189 8.13 -22.32 10.90
C ARG A 189 8.73 -23.54 10.20
N GLY A 190 9.98 -23.43 9.74
CA GLY A 190 10.65 -24.50 9.00
C GLY A 190 10.02 -24.76 7.62
N THR A 191 9.37 -23.76 7.03
CA THR A 191 8.64 -23.88 5.74
C THR A 191 9.51 -23.50 4.54
N GLY A 192 10.77 -23.11 4.73
CA GLY A 192 11.66 -22.71 3.64
C GLY A 192 11.85 -23.76 2.53
N TYR A 193 11.66 -25.05 2.84
CA TYR A 193 11.71 -26.13 1.83
C TYR A 193 10.53 -26.07 0.84
N LEU A 194 9.39 -25.47 1.22
CA LEU A 194 8.21 -25.35 0.36
C LEU A 194 8.50 -24.57 -0.92
N ARG A 195 9.37 -23.56 -0.82
CA ARG A 195 9.83 -22.77 -1.97
C ARG A 195 10.59 -23.64 -2.98
N GLN A 196 11.29 -24.66 -2.52
CA GLN A 196 12.13 -25.52 -3.37
C GLN A 196 11.36 -26.70 -3.98
N LEU A 197 10.05 -26.81 -3.71
CA LEU A 197 9.23 -27.85 -4.29
C LEU A 197 9.14 -27.71 -5.81
N PRO A 198 9.04 -28.83 -6.55
CA PRO A 198 8.79 -28.79 -7.98
C PRO A 198 7.41 -28.19 -8.28
N ASP A 199 7.24 -27.62 -9.47
CA ASP A 199 6.01 -26.95 -9.89
C ASP A 199 5.39 -27.57 -11.16
N PRO A 200 5.03 -28.87 -11.14
CA PRO A 200 4.48 -29.54 -12.32
C PRO A 200 3.16 -28.93 -12.79
N ARG A 201 2.29 -28.46 -11.87
CA ARG A 201 1.04 -27.80 -12.25
C ARG A 201 1.30 -26.47 -12.97
N GLY A 202 2.21 -25.65 -12.43
CA GLY A 202 2.59 -24.39 -13.06
C GLY A 202 3.22 -24.57 -14.43
N GLU A 203 4.06 -25.58 -14.61
CA GLU A 203 4.65 -25.94 -15.91
C GLU A 203 3.58 -26.34 -16.94
N GLN A 204 2.60 -27.16 -16.53
CA GLN A 204 1.47 -27.54 -17.39
C GLN A 204 0.60 -26.34 -17.76
N GLU A 205 0.24 -25.50 -16.78
CA GLU A 205 -0.52 -24.27 -17.04
C GLU A 205 0.23 -23.35 -18.03
N ALA A 206 1.52 -23.14 -17.81
CA ALA A 206 2.37 -22.32 -18.68
C ALA A 206 2.47 -22.90 -20.10
N HIS A 207 2.49 -24.23 -20.24
CA HIS A 207 2.48 -24.91 -21.53
C HIS A 207 1.21 -24.58 -22.33
N TYR A 208 0.03 -24.77 -21.74
CA TYR A 208 -1.24 -24.48 -22.41
C TYR A 208 -1.41 -22.99 -22.71
N GLU A 209 -1.05 -22.11 -21.76
CA GLU A 209 -1.05 -20.66 -21.98
C GLU A 209 -0.16 -20.27 -23.17
N LYS A 210 1.03 -20.88 -23.29
CA LYS A 210 1.97 -20.61 -24.38
C LYS A 210 1.38 -21.00 -25.73
N VAL A 211 0.75 -22.17 -25.83
CA VAL A 211 0.09 -22.67 -27.05
C VAL A 211 -1.06 -21.74 -27.44
N ALA A 212 -1.98 -21.43 -26.51
CA ALA A 212 -3.10 -20.54 -26.78
C ALA A 212 -2.64 -19.14 -27.21
N ARG A 213 -1.65 -18.55 -26.51
CA ARG A 213 -1.10 -17.23 -26.90
C ARG A 213 -0.40 -17.27 -28.25
N ALA A 214 0.28 -18.37 -28.60
CA ALA A 214 0.90 -18.52 -29.92
C ALA A 214 -0.16 -18.56 -31.04
N GLU A 215 -1.25 -19.30 -30.84
CA GLU A 215 -2.34 -19.37 -31.81
C GLU A 215 -3.09 -18.03 -31.94
N ARG A 216 -3.40 -17.36 -30.82
CA ARG A 216 -3.99 -16.01 -30.86
C ARG A 216 -3.10 -15.02 -31.61
N ARG A 217 -1.78 -15.10 -31.44
CA ARG A 217 -0.81 -14.31 -32.22
C ARG A 217 -0.74 -14.73 -33.69
N ARG A 218 -1.01 -15.99 -34.03
CA ARG A 218 -1.10 -16.43 -35.43
C ARG A 218 -2.35 -15.89 -36.12
N LEU A 219 -3.50 -15.92 -35.44
CA LEU A 219 -4.79 -15.45 -35.94
C LEU A 219 -4.86 -13.92 -35.99
N ASN A 220 -4.30 -13.26 -34.98
CA ASN A 220 -4.19 -11.81 -34.87
C ASN A 220 -2.71 -11.44 -34.74
N PRO A 221 -1.94 -11.46 -35.85
CA PRO A 221 -0.54 -11.08 -35.81
C PRO A 221 -0.42 -9.66 -35.24
N PRO A 222 0.55 -9.43 -34.34
CA PRO A 222 0.83 -8.07 -33.93
C PRO A 222 1.14 -7.24 -35.19
N PRO A 223 0.80 -5.93 -35.19
CA PRO A 223 1.22 -5.06 -36.27
C PRO A 223 2.74 -5.24 -36.47
N PRO A 224 3.22 -5.21 -37.72
CA PRO A 224 4.65 -5.34 -37.98
C PRO A 224 5.38 -4.33 -37.07
N PRO A 225 6.51 -4.73 -36.45
CA PRO A 225 7.28 -3.79 -35.65
C PRO A 225 7.52 -2.56 -36.52
N ALA A 226 7.25 -1.39 -35.95
CA ALA A 226 7.63 -0.16 -36.62
C ALA A 226 9.11 -0.29 -36.99
N PRO A 227 9.52 0.14 -38.20
CA PRO A 227 10.93 0.09 -38.58
C PRO A 227 11.74 0.71 -37.44
N ASP A 228 12.79 0.00 -37.02
CA ASP A 228 13.66 0.45 -35.93
C ASP A 228 14.08 1.87 -36.24
N ASP A 229 13.60 2.80 -35.43
CA ASP A 229 13.94 4.19 -35.59
C ASP A 229 15.39 4.32 -35.14
N PRO A 230 16.35 4.60 -36.05
CA PRO A 230 17.76 4.63 -35.70
C PRO A 230 18.10 5.80 -34.77
N ARG A 231 17.12 6.68 -34.48
CA ARG A 231 17.27 7.78 -33.53
C ARG A 231 17.32 7.23 -32.11
N PRO A 232 18.24 7.74 -31.27
CA PRO A 232 18.30 7.34 -29.88
C PRO A 232 16.98 7.65 -29.16
N HIS A 233 16.61 6.81 -28.20
CA HIS A 233 15.50 7.11 -27.30
C HIS A 233 15.77 8.42 -26.56
N ALA A 234 14.76 9.28 -26.48
CA ALA A 234 14.85 10.44 -25.62
C ALA A 234 14.97 9.93 -24.17
N PRO A 235 15.98 10.39 -23.40
CA PRO A 235 16.05 10.05 -21.98
C PRO A 235 14.79 10.58 -21.29
N THR A 236 14.26 9.82 -20.33
CA THR A 236 13.03 10.18 -19.61
C THR A 236 13.26 10.43 -18.12
N PHE A 237 14.42 10.04 -17.59
CA PHE A 237 14.86 10.26 -16.23
C PHE A 237 16.40 10.24 -16.16
N GLY A 238 16.95 10.61 -15.00
CA GLY A 238 18.39 10.54 -14.74
C GLY A 238 19.22 11.71 -15.31
N PRO A 239 20.56 11.63 -15.19
CA PRO A 239 21.47 12.72 -15.56
C PRO A 239 21.34 13.14 -17.03
N GLU A 240 21.20 12.18 -17.94
CA GLU A 240 21.04 12.43 -19.38
C GLU A 240 19.76 13.20 -19.70
N PHE A 241 18.65 12.90 -19.00
CA PHE A 241 17.42 13.67 -19.11
C PHE A 241 17.60 15.08 -18.53
N HIS A 242 18.29 15.22 -17.40
CA HIS A 242 18.56 16.54 -16.83
C HIS A 242 19.39 17.42 -17.76
N ASP A 243 20.41 16.86 -18.43
CA ASP A 243 21.23 17.56 -19.42
C ASP A 243 20.39 18.05 -20.60
N LEU A 244 19.53 17.18 -21.13
CA LEU A 244 18.60 17.51 -22.21
C LEU A 244 17.62 18.63 -21.79
N VAL A 245 17.05 18.52 -20.59
CA VAL A 245 16.15 19.54 -20.03
C VAL A 245 16.89 20.87 -19.85
N ARG A 246 18.13 20.89 -19.37
CA ARG A 246 18.92 22.14 -19.28
C ARG A 246 19.08 22.80 -20.65
N GLU A 247 19.38 22.01 -21.68
CA GLU A 247 19.52 22.52 -23.05
C GLU A 247 18.20 23.13 -23.54
N TRP A 248 17.08 22.44 -23.35
CA TRP A 248 15.76 22.93 -23.74
C TRP A 248 15.35 24.19 -22.98
N LEU A 249 15.54 24.21 -21.66
CA LEU A 249 15.24 25.37 -20.83
C LEU A 249 16.11 26.58 -21.21
N ARG A 250 17.37 26.36 -21.63
CA ARG A 250 18.24 27.43 -22.11
C ARG A 250 17.77 28.01 -23.45
N ARG A 251 17.21 27.17 -24.33
CA ARG A 251 16.87 27.52 -25.71
C ARG A 251 15.45 28.06 -25.88
N TYR A 252 14.49 27.54 -25.13
CA TYR A 252 13.06 27.78 -25.35
C TYR A 252 12.37 28.51 -24.20
N GLU A 253 12.97 28.52 -23.01
CA GLU A 253 12.35 29.09 -21.82
C GLU A 253 13.06 30.35 -21.32
N PRO A 254 12.39 31.23 -20.56
CA PRO A 254 13.04 32.36 -19.91
C PRO A 254 14.10 31.90 -18.92
N ALA A 255 15.21 32.66 -18.81
CA ALA A 255 16.35 32.32 -17.93
C ALA A 255 15.98 32.05 -16.45
N ARG A 256 14.86 32.59 -15.97
CA ARG A 256 14.34 32.29 -14.62
C ARG A 256 13.97 30.80 -14.44
N THR A 257 13.51 30.13 -15.49
CA THR A 257 13.07 28.72 -15.44
C THR A 257 14.27 27.79 -15.32
N LEU A 258 15.33 28.04 -16.10
CA LEU A 258 16.60 27.31 -15.95
C LEU A 258 17.18 27.47 -14.54
N ARG A 259 17.19 28.70 -13.98
CA ARG A 259 17.65 28.93 -12.59
C ARG A 259 16.84 28.14 -11.56
N ARG A 260 15.52 28.04 -11.72
CA ARG A 260 14.65 27.24 -10.84
C ARG A 260 14.95 25.74 -10.96
N PHE A 261 15.21 25.26 -12.18
CA PHE A 261 15.57 23.87 -12.43
C PHE A 261 16.90 23.49 -11.77
N GLU A 262 17.94 24.33 -11.92
CA GLU A 262 19.22 24.11 -11.23
C GLU A 262 19.09 24.15 -9.71
N ALA A 263 18.29 25.09 -9.18
CA ALA A 263 18.01 25.15 -7.74
C ALA A 263 17.31 23.88 -7.25
N LYS A 264 16.37 23.31 -8.04
CA LYS A 264 15.72 22.03 -7.72
C LYS A 264 16.75 20.89 -7.65
N LEU A 265 17.65 20.77 -8.63
CA LEU A 265 18.66 19.70 -8.65
C LEU A 265 19.67 19.83 -7.50
N GLN A 266 20.11 21.05 -7.19
CA GLN A 266 20.98 21.32 -6.05
C GLN A 266 20.28 21.05 -4.71
N MET A 267 18.98 21.33 -4.61
CA MET A 267 18.18 20.99 -3.44
C MET A 267 18.06 19.47 -3.30
N ALA A 268 17.72 18.76 -4.38
CA ALA A 268 17.62 17.30 -4.39
C ALA A 268 18.93 16.63 -3.97
N ALA A 269 20.07 17.03 -4.54
CA ALA A 269 21.38 16.49 -4.18
C ALA A 269 21.79 16.79 -2.72
N ARG A 270 21.30 17.90 -2.15
CA ARG A 270 21.47 18.18 -0.71
C ARG A 270 20.56 17.33 0.16
N LEU A 271 19.39 16.95 -0.34
CA LEU A 271 18.41 16.12 0.38
C LEU A 271 18.69 14.62 0.26
N GLU A 272 19.35 14.16 -0.82
CA GLU A 272 19.69 12.76 -1.10
C GLU A 272 20.70 12.14 -0.10
N GLY A 273 21.24 12.93 0.81
CA GLY A 273 22.01 12.47 1.98
C GLY A 273 21.53 13.09 3.29
N ASN A 274 20.33 13.66 3.29
CA ASN A 274 19.79 14.39 4.42
C ASN A 274 18.67 13.59 5.06
N HIS A 275 19.02 12.95 6.18
CA HIS A 275 18.05 12.36 7.09
C HIS A 275 17.10 13.41 7.72
N GLU A 276 17.09 14.68 7.29
CA GLU A 276 16.22 15.72 7.85
C GLU A 276 14.74 15.36 7.75
N THR A 277 14.28 14.78 6.64
CA THR A 277 12.86 14.37 6.54
C THR A 277 12.54 13.23 7.51
N ASP A 278 13.40 12.20 7.57
CA ASP A 278 13.22 11.06 8.48
C ASP A 278 13.37 11.48 9.94
N LEU A 279 14.26 12.43 10.20
CA LEU A 279 14.49 13.02 11.51
C LEU A 279 13.30 13.88 11.95
N GLU A 280 12.70 14.68 11.06
CA GLU A 280 11.49 15.44 11.35
C GLU A 280 10.33 14.51 11.72
N VAL A 281 10.12 13.46 10.94
CA VAL A 281 9.13 12.40 11.26
C VAL A 281 9.47 11.73 12.59
N ALA A 282 10.73 11.40 12.83
CA ALA A 282 11.17 10.77 14.06
C ALA A 282 10.97 11.65 15.29
N LEU A 283 11.30 12.94 15.19
CA LEU A 283 11.11 13.90 16.26
C LEU A 283 9.63 14.13 16.55
N ALA A 284 8.78 14.27 15.53
CA ALA A 284 7.34 14.39 15.70
C ALA A 284 6.76 13.17 16.43
N ARG A 285 7.14 11.96 16.00
CA ARG A 285 6.71 10.70 16.64
C ARG A 285 7.16 10.61 18.10
N LEU A 286 8.41 11.00 18.41
CA LEU A 286 8.93 10.97 19.78
C LEU A 286 8.31 12.05 20.67
N GLN A 287 7.90 13.20 20.13
CA GLN A 287 7.14 14.21 20.88
C GLN A 287 5.76 13.69 21.29
N GLU A 288 5.15 12.84 20.46
CA GLU A 288 3.86 12.21 20.71
C GLU A 288 3.94 10.99 21.64
N ALA A 289 5.15 10.46 21.90
CA ALA A 289 5.37 9.27 22.72
C ALA A 289 4.96 9.41 24.20
N GLY A 290 4.52 10.59 24.62
CA GLY A 290 4.09 10.87 25.98
C GLY A 290 5.25 10.85 27.00
N PRO A 291 4.96 10.70 28.31
CA PRO A 291 5.98 10.75 29.36
C PRO A 291 6.83 9.46 29.46
N GLY A 292 6.68 8.52 28.52
CA GLY A 292 7.45 7.28 28.50
C GLY A 292 8.92 7.51 28.20
N LEU A 293 9.79 6.70 28.80
CA LEU A 293 11.22 6.72 28.49
C LEU A 293 11.46 5.98 27.17
N VAL A 294 11.82 6.70 26.11
CA VAL A 294 12.32 6.12 24.86
C VAL A 294 13.85 6.15 24.88
N PRO A 295 14.53 4.99 25.03
CA PRO A 295 15.99 4.97 25.09
C PRO A 295 16.60 5.24 23.72
N ILE A 296 17.49 6.24 23.68
CA ILE A 296 18.29 6.57 22.50
C ILE A 296 19.67 5.94 22.68
N GLN A 297 20.03 5.03 21.77
CA GLN A 297 21.34 4.38 21.78
C GLN A 297 22.42 5.32 21.25
N ALA A 298 23.65 5.14 21.72
CA ALA A 298 24.79 5.92 21.24
C ALA A 298 25.08 5.56 19.78
N HIS A 299 25.18 6.57 18.92
CA HIS A 299 25.42 6.41 17.50
C HIS A 299 26.46 7.42 17.01
N ALA A 300 27.18 7.10 15.92
CA ALA A 300 28.20 7.99 15.35
C ALA A 300 27.59 9.29 14.78
N ASP A 301 26.40 9.17 14.19
CA ASP A 301 25.50 10.29 13.88
C ASP A 301 24.32 10.28 14.85
N TRP A 302 24.14 11.35 15.63
CA TRP A 302 23.05 11.49 16.58
C TRP A 302 21.66 11.47 15.90
N ARG A 303 21.57 11.89 14.62
CA ARG A 303 20.31 11.88 13.86
C ARG A 303 19.81 10.45 13.66
N GLN A 304 20.72 9.57 13.29
CA GLN A 304 20.42 8.14 13.15
C GLN A 304 19.99 7.51 14.46
N GLY A 305 20.66 7.85 15.58
CA GLY A 305 20.23 7.38 16.90
C GLY A 305 18.80 7.80 17.27
N ILE A 306 18.35 8.99 16.84
CA ILE A 306 16.96 9.45 17.03
C ILE A 306 15.99 8.70 16.11
N ILE A 307 16.35 8.52 14.83
CA ILE A 307 15.52 7.81 13.85
C ILE A 307 15.29 6.36 14.29
N GLU A 308 16.36 5.64 14.66
CA GLU A 308 16.27 4.28 15.18
C GLU A 308 15.44 4.19 16.46
N ALA A 309 15.61 5.15 17.39
CA ALA A 309 14.83 5.19 18.62
C ALA A 309 13.33 5.40 18.35
N SER A 310 13.00 6.30 17.41
CA SER A 310 11.63 6.53 16.95
C SER A 310 11.03 5.30 16.27
N ASN A 311 11.81 4.60 15.45
CA ASN A 311 11.37 3.40 14.75
C ASN A 311 11.11 2.24 15.70
N ARG A 312 12.02 2.01 16.65
CA ARG A 312 11.80 1.03 17.73
C ARG A 312 10.59 1.38 18.58
N TYR A 313 10.39 2.66 18.90
CA TYR A 313 9.20 3.10 19.62
C TYR A 313 7.92 2.78 18.81
N TYR A 314 7.87 3.15 17.53
CA TYR A 314 6.74 2.85 16.66
C TYR A 314 6.42 1.34 16.64
N LEU A 315 7.43 0.51 16.38
CA LEU A 315 7.26 -0.95 16.33
C LEU A 315 6.81 -1.50 17.68
N SER A 316 7.30 -0.95 18.80
CA SER A 316 6.81 -1.33 20.13
C SER A 316 5.33 -1.01 20.33
N GLN A 317 4.81 0.08 19.76
CA GLN A 317 3.38 0.41 19.81
C GLN A 317 2.56 -0.53 18.93
N VAL A 318 3.05 -0.87 17.73
CA VAL A 318 2.40 -1.88 16.87
C VAL A 318 2.34 -3.23 17.57
N ARG A 319 3.44 -3.66 18.18
CA ARG A 319 3.51 -4.90 18.97
C ARG A 319 2.58 -4.88 20.18
N ALA A 320 2.54 -3.77 20.91
CA ALA A 320 1.62 -3.59 22.04
C ALA A 320 0.15 -3.63 21.59
N ALA A 321 -0.14 -3.28 20.34
CA ALA A 321 -1.48 -3.35 19.77
C ALA A 321 -1.89 -4.75 19.27
N LEU A 322 -0.94 -5.64 19.00
CA LEU A 322 -1.25 -6.99 18.48
C LEU A 322 -2.25 -7.77 19.34
N PRO A 323 -2.15 -7.82 20.69
CA PRO A 323 -3.05 -8.62 21.51
C PRO A 323 -4.52 -8.22 21.37
N HIS A 324 -4.85 -6.92 21.52
CA HIS A 324 -6.25 -6.50 21.44
C HIS A 324 -6.80 -6.55 20.02
N VAL A 325 -5.98 -6.25 19.01
CA VAL A 325 -6.37 -6.39 17.60
C VAL A 325 -6.64 -7.87 17.26
N TYR A 326 -5.83 -8.80 17.80
CA TYR A 326 -6.07 -10.22 17.66
C TYR A 326 -7.34 -10.68 18.39
N ASP A 327 -7.59 -10.19 19.61
CA ASP A 327 -8.83 -10.46 20.34
C ASP A 327 -10.06 -10.00 19.55
N GLU A 328 -10.02 -8.79 18.97
CA GLU A 328 -11.08 -8.29 18.09
C GLU A 328 -11.26 -9.15 16.85
N TYR A 329 -10.16 -9.60 16.24
CA TYR A 329 -10.20 -10.55 15.11
C TYR A 329 -10.90 -11.85 15.52
N CYS A 330 -10.50 -12.47 16.64
CA CYS A 330 -11.10 -13.70 17.14
C CYS A 330 -12.59 -13.54 17.48
N GLN A 331 -12.99 -12.42 18.08
CA GLN A 331 -14.40 -12.13 18.37
C GLN A 331 -15.22 -12.05 17.08
N ARG A 332 -14.71 -11.39 16.03
CA ARG A 332 -15.39 -11.31 14.73
C ARG A 332 -15.56 -12.69 14.09
N GLU A 333 -14.52 -13.51 14.12
CA GLU A 333 -14.55 -14.89 13.63
C GLU A 333 -15.60 -15.73 14.39
N GLN A 334 -15.63 -15.63 15.73
CA GLN A 334 -16.61 -16.34 16.57
C GLN A 334 -18.05 -15.91 16.28
N LEU A 335 -18.28 -14.63 16.00
CA LEU A 335 -19.59 -14.08 15.66
C LEU A 335 -19.99 -14.35 14.19
N GLY A 336 -19.10 -14.96 13.39
CA GLY A 336 -19.33 -15.18 11.96
C GLY A 336 -19.45 -13.87 11.16
N ILE A 337 -18.89 -12.78 11.68
CA ILE A 337 -18.90 -11.48 11.02
C ILE A 337 -17.88 -11.53 9.90
N ARG A 338 -18.35 -11.75 8.67
CA ARG A 338 -17.50 -11.70 7.49
C ARG A 338 -16.84 -10.33 7.40
N GLN A 339 -15.52 -10.34 7.36
CA GLN A 339 -14.71 -9.18 7.06
C GLN A 339 -15.13 -8.64 5.69
N ALA A 340 -15.37 -7.33 5.59
CA ALA A 340 -15.67 -6.74 4.30
C ALA A 340 -14.49 -7.00 3.36
N PRO A 341 -14.75 -7.45 2.12
CA PRO A 341 -13.68 -7.71 1.17
C PRO A 341 -12.88 -6.43 0.99
N THR A 342 -11.57 -6.56 1.06
CA THR A 342 -10.69 -5.43 0.86
C THR A 342 -10.70 -5.03 -0.59
N GLY A 343 -11.08 -3.79 -0.88
CA GLY A 343 -10.76 -3.15 -2.15
C GLY A 343 -9.26 -2.85 -2.30
N GLU A 344 -8.38 -3.65 -1.70
CA GLU A 344 -6.92 -3.50 -1.73
C GLU A 344 -6.40 -4.14 -3.02
N GLY A 345 -6.78 -3.54 -4.15
CA GLY A 345 -6.36 -4.01 -5.47
C GLY A 345 -6.93 -3.16 -6.59
N ARG A 346 -6.20 -3.07 -7.71
CA ARG A 346 -6.54 -2.31 -8.95
C ARG A 346 -7.90 -2.66 -9.58
N ARG A 347 -8.65 -3.63 -9.02
CA ARG A 347 -9.80 -4.30 -9.64
C ARG A 347 -11.14 -3.60 -9.53
N ARG A 348 -11.31 -2.58 -8.66
CA ARG A 348 -12.53 -1.75 -8.77
C ARG A 348 -12.62 -0.99 -10.11
N ARG A 349 -11.55 -0.95 -10.92
CA ARG A 349 -11.53 -0.24 -12.21
C ARG A 349 -11.58 -1.12 -13.47
N LYS A 350 -11.57 -2.47 -13.41
CA LYS A 350 -11.64 -3.31 -14.62
C LYS A 350 -12.40 -4.63 -14.41
N LYS A 351 -13.66 -4.65 -14.91
CA LYS A 351 -14.51 -5.79 -15.36
C LYS A 351 -14.72 -6.98 -14.41
N ASP A 352 -15.90 -7.58 -14.49
CA ASP A 352 -16.42 -8.71 -13.69
C ASP A 352 -15.64 -10.04 -13.78
N LYS A 353 -14.37 -10.05 -14.21
CA LYS A 353 -13.57 -11.28 -14.44
C LYS A 353 -12.29 -11.29 -13.60
N GLY A 354 -12.10 -12.35 -12.81
CA GLY A 354 -10.93 -12.61 -11.98
C GLY A 354 -9.72 -13.16 -12.74
N HIS A 355 -8.66 -13.51 -11.99
CA HIS A 355 -7.43 -14.12 -12.48
C HIS A 355 -7.76 -15.51 -13.00
N PHE A 356 -8.57 -16.24 -12.24
CA PHE A 356 -9.13 -17.52 -12.63
C PHE A 356 -9.88 -17.44 -13.96
N ASP A 357 -10.81 -16.49 -14.12
CA ASP A 357 -11.66 -16.40 -15.33
C ASP A 357 -10.82 -16.19 -16.59
N TRP A 358 -9.79 -15.34 -16.51
CA TRP A 358 -8.89 -15.11 -17.62
C TRP A 358 -8.01 -16.32 -17.91
N GLN A 359 -7.47 -16.96 -16.86
CA GLN A 359 -6.57 -18.09 -17.01
C GLN A 359 -7.31 -19.33 -17.51
N GLN A 360 -8.48 -19.64 -16.96
CA GLN A 360 -9.31 -20.79 -17.36
C GLN A 360 -9.60 -20.80 -18.86
N GLU A 361 -9.95 -19.65 -19.44
CA GLU A 361 -10.22 -19.54 -20.87
C GLU A 361 -8.98 -19.88 -21.70
N LEU A 362 -7.81 -19.37 -21.30
CA LEU A 362 -6.54 -19.63 -21.98
C LEU A 362 -6.10 -21.10 -21.87
N ILE A 363 -6.24 -21.70 -20.69
CA ILE A 363 -5.88 -23.10 -20.48
C ILE A 363 -6.75 -24.01 -21.34
N ARG A 364 -8.07 -23.84 -21.28
CA ARG A 364 -9.02 -24.59 -22.11
C ARG A 364 -8.75 -24.45 -23.60
N GLU A 365 -8.43 -23.26 -24.06
CA GLU A 365 -8.03 -23.03 -25.46
C GLU A 365 -6.74 -23.78 -25.82
N GLY A 366 -5.72 -23.72 -24.97
CA GLY A 366 -4.47 -24.45 -25.17
C GLY A 366 -4.69 -25.96 -25.28
N ARG A 367 -5.53 -26.52 -24.42
CA ARG A 367 -5.90 -27.95 -24.44
C ARG A 367 -6.64 -28.34 -25.72
N ARG A 368 -7.64 -27.56 -26.14
CA ARG A 368 -8.36 -27.79 -27.41
C ARG A 368 -7.41 -27.78 -28.61
N LEU A 369 -6.42 -26.88 -28.61
CA LEU A 369 -5.43 -26.80 -29.69
C LEU A 369 -4.47 -28.00 -29.73
N LEU A 370 -4.24 -28.66 -28.59
CA LEU A 370 -3.46 -29.88 -28.49
C LEU A 370 -4.29 -31.17 -28.68
N GLY A 371 -5.59 -31.04 -28.90
CA GLY A 371 -6.50 -32.19 -29.06
C GLY A 371 -6.87 -32.87 -27.73
N GLU A 372 -6.66 -32.19 -26.60
CA GLU A 372 -7.02 -32.67 -25.27
C GLU A 372 -8.46 -32.28 -24.89
N PRO A 373 -9.05 -32.94 -23.87
CA PRO A 373 -10.37 -32.58 -23.34
C PRO A 373 -10.48 -31.11 -22.89
N ASP A 374 -11.64 -30.50 -23.12
CA ASP A 374 -11.96 -29.13 -22.71
C ASP A 374 -12.36 -29.05 -21.24
N ASP A 375 -11.44 -29.43 -20.36
CA ASP A 375 -11.59 -29.37 -18.91
C ASP A 375 -10.32 -28.80 -18.24
N LEU A 376 -10.31 -28.75 -16.91
CA LEU A 376 -9.19 -28.26 -16.10
C LEU A 376 -8.55 -29.39 -15.25
N ALA A 377 -8.70 -30.65 -15.67
CA ALA A 377 -8.07 -31.78 -15.01
C ALA A 377 -6.61 -31.94 -15.50
N PHE A 378 -5.68 -31.86 -14.55
CA PHE A 378 -4.23 -31.99 -14.74
C PHE A 378 -3.70 -33.34 -14.27
#